data_AF-A0A812UZ40-F1
#
_entry.id   AF-A0A812UZ40-F1
#
_cell.length_a   1.000
_cell.length_b   1.000
_cell.length_c   1.000
_cell.angle_alpha   90.00
_cell.angle_beta   90.00
_cell.angle_gamma   90.00
#
_symmetry.space_group_name_H-M   'P 1'
#
loop_
_entity.id
_entity.type
_entity.pdbx_description
1 polymer ?
#
loop_
_entity_poly.entity_id
_entity_poly.type
_entity_poly.pdbx_seq_one_letter_code
_entity_poly.pdbx_strand_id
1 'polypeptide(L)'
;MSLYHYEVVRQNLKDCTLLTSDSSDLPHGWDARWGAEALYQVAKRSTARTRQEWAEDKAVLKLAEKLQEDAADLDDADIILLSMEALRRMTIQESQDQKSIIEHVVSLMVARSWRSPAKSLARLFWLGAPLKSEGSLKEHFASKALPSLLRSKQMDLDGPDLALILAAMKGEKGVKDTALQSKVVLRLKEKGIHRGLSATDIVEMAECLQDLGVQDQAALRPLGQEGLRRRGELTPDESHRIHTAFQAMKQPLPQVWDKPGSTKTKQTENGKVTTQAFALQEGHEKKRHGNNDAWQCFVI
;
A
#
# COMPACT_ATOMS: atom_id res chain seq x y z
N MET A 1 15.86 12.77 -5.03
CA MET A 1 15.27 12.76 -6.39
C MET A 1 16.16 13.63 -7.27
N SER A 2 16.64 13.12 -8.41
CA SER A 2 17.39 13.94 -9.39
C SER A 2 16.42 14.88 -10.11
N LEU A 3 16.81 16.15 -10.32
CA LEU A 3 16.09 17.15 -11.14
C LEU A 3 15.58 16.56 -12.48
N TYR A 4 16.29 15.57 -13.01
CA TYR A 4 15.97 14.88 -14.25
C TYR A 4 14.62 14.12 -14.21
N HIS A 5 14.25 13.52 -13.07
CA HIS A 5 12.97 12.80 -12.96
C HIS A 5 11.78 13.77 -12.86
N TYR A 6 11.98 14.92 -12.24
CA TYR A 6 10.98 15.99 -12.16
C TYR A 6 10.69 16.55 -13.55
N GLU A 7 11.72 16.79 -14.36
CA GLU A 7 11.56 17.28 -15.74
C GLU A 7 10.86 16.26 -16.64
N VAL A 8 11.14 14.97 -16.53
CA VAL A 8 10.48 13.93 -17.35
C VAL A 8 9.00 13.77 -16.99
N VAL A 9 8.63 13.77 -15.71
CA VAL A 9 7.21 13.70 -15.31
C VAL A 9 6.48 14.99 -15.67
N ARG A 10 7.12 16.14 -15.48
CA ARG A 10 6.57 17.43 -15.92
C ARG A 10 6.42 17.51 -17.43
N GLN A 11 7.36 16.96 -18.20
CA GLN A 11 7.28 16.90 -19.65
C GLN A 11 6.15 15.95 -20.08
N ASN A 12 6.02 14.77 -19.47
CA ASN A 12 4.90 13.87 -19.76
C ASN A 12 3.54 14.49 -19.38
N LEU A 13 3.47 15.27 -18.29
CA LEU A 13 2.27 16.04 -17.95
C LEU A 13 2.01 17.16 -18.97
N LYS A 14 3.04 17.87 -19.43
CA LYS A 14 2.96 18.86 -20.52
C LYS A 14 2.53 18.22 -21.85
N ASP A 15 2.96 17.00 -22.12
CA ASP A 15 2.65 16.25 -23.33
C ASP A 15 1.22 15.67 -23.25
N CYS A 16 0.76 15.24 -22.07
CA CYS A 16 -0.65 14.90 -21.83
C CYS A 16 -1.58 16.11 -21.86
N THR A 17 -1.04 17.31 -21.59
CA THR A 17 -1.79 18.58 -21.62
C THR A 17 -1.60 19.40 -22.90
N LEU A 18 -0.72 18.98 -23.84
CA LEU A 18 -0.28 19.77 -25.00
C LEU A 18 -0.36 21.28 -24.75
N LEU A 19 0.27 21.73 -23.66
CA LEU A 19 0.28 23.15 -23.29
C LEU A 19 1.31 23.87 -24.16
N THR A 20 0.85 24.40 -25.29
CA THR A 20 1.42 25.64 -25.81
C THR A 20 1.29 26.69 -24.70
N SER A 21 2.32 27.51 -24.55
CA SER A 21 2.52 28.44 -23.44
C SER A 21 1.47 29.57 -23.32
N ASP A 22 0.33 29.51 -24.01
CA ASP A 22 -0.66 30.58 -24.05
C ASP A 22 -2.14 30.16 -24.23
N SER A 23 -2.51 28.87 -24.22
CA SER A 23 -3.93 28.49 -24.39
C SER A 23 -4.62 28.03 -23.09
N SER A 24 -5.65 28.76 -22.71
CA SER A 24 -6.56 28.54 -21.58
C SER A 24 -7.40 27.26 -21.63
N ASP A 25 -7.30 26.44 -22.67
CA ASP A 25 -8.18 25.29 -22.88
C ASP A 25 -7.43 23.95 -22.75
N LEU A 26 -8.08 22.94 -22.17
CA LEU A 26 -7.59 21.57 -22.28
C LEU A 26 -7.67 21.15 -23.76
N PRO A 27 -6.70 20.37 -24.28
CA PRO A 27 -6.61 20.09 -25.71
C PRO A 27 -7.89 19.43 -26.24
N HIS A 28 -8.28 19.78 -27.46
CA HIS A 28 -9.25 19.01 -28.25
C HIS A 28 -8.76 17.56 -28.35
N GLY A 29 -9.41 16.64 -27.63
CA GLY A 29 -8.98 15.24 -27.52
C GLY A 29 -8.77 14.72 -26.08
N TRP A 30 -9.27 15.43 -25.07
CA TRP A 30 -9.31 14.96 -23.68
C TRP A 30 -9.96 13.57 -23.53
N ASP A 31 -9.30 12.69 -22.76
CA ASP A 31 -9.81 11.38 -22.35
C ASP A 31 -9.57 11.21 -20.84
N ALA A 32 -10.65 11.05 -20.08
CA ALA A 32 -10.60 10.88 -18.63
C ALA A 32 -9.73 9.69 -18.19
N ARG A 33 -9.60 8.64 -19.03
CA ARG A 33 -8.70 7.49 -18.76
C ARG A 33 -7.25 7.93 -18.65
N TRP A 34 -6.82 8.78 -19.58
CA TRP A 34 -5.44 9.27 -19.62
C TRP A 34 -5.19 10.24 -18.49
N GLY A 35 -6.14 11.13 -18.21
CA GLY A 35 -6.06 12.05 -17.09
C GLY A 35 -5.96 11.33 -15.74
N ALA A 36 -6.82 10.34 -15.50
CA ALA A 36 -6.83 9.54 -14.28
C ALA A 36 -5.52 8.78 -14.09
N GLU A 37 -5.03 8.11 -15.14
CA GLU A 37 -3.76 7.38 -15.08
C GLU A 37 -2.57 8.33 -14.86
N ALA A 38 -2.53 9.48 -15.55
CA ALA A 38 -1.46 10.46 -15.39
C ALA A 38 -1.40 10.98 -13.94
N LEU A 39 -2.53 11.43 -13.39
CA LEU A 39 -2.60 11.90 -12.01
C LEU A 39 -2.24 10.79 -11.01
N TYR A 40 -2.72 9.57 -11.25
CA TYR A 40 -2.39 8.40 -10.42
C TYR A 40 -0.88 8.11 -10.42
N GLN A 41 -0.21 8.16 -11.59
CA GLN A 41 1.23 7.95 -11.68
C GLN A 41 2.03 9.06 -10.99
N VAL A 42 1.57 10.31 -11.08
CA VAL A 42 2.15 11.43 -10.31
C VAL A 42 2.02 11.14 -8.82
N ALA A 43 0.82 10.80 -8.35
CA ALA A 43 0.56 10.51 -6.95
C ALA A 43 1.43 9.37 -6.42
N LYS A 44 1.53 8.28 -7.19
CA LYS A 44 2.28 7.07 -6.84
C LYS A 44 3.79 7.30 -6.74
N ARG A 45 4.35 8.20 -7.55
CA ARG A 45 5.79 8.49 -7.58
C ARG A 45 6.18 9.65 -6.66
N SER A 46 5.21 10.34 -6.11
CA SER A 46 5.43 11.53 -5.29
C SER A 46 5.62 11.17 -3.83
N THR A 47 6.69 11.68 -3.25
CA THR A 47 6.88 11.76 -1.78
C THR A 47 5.83 12.68 -1.16
N ALA A 48 5.66 12.63 0.17
CA ALA A 48 4.76 13.55 0.88
C ALA A 48 5.05 15.03 0.56
N ARG A 49 6.33 15.42 0.51
CA ARG A 49 6.74 16.79 0.16
C ARG A 49 6.36 17.16 -1.27
N THR A 50 6.73 16.33 -2.24
CA THR A 50 6.45 16.62 -3.65
C THR A 50 4.95 16.59 -3.95
N ARG A 51 4.15 15.83 -3.20
CA ARG A 51 2.68 15.87 -3.31
C ARG A 51 2.12 17.25 -2.98
N GLN A 52 2.63 17.91 -1.95
CA GLN A 52 2.24 19.29 -1.62
C GLN A 52 2.61 20.26 -2.75
N GLU A 53 3.84 20.15 -3.27
CA GLU A 53 4.30 20.96 -4.40
C GLU A 53 3.44 20.74 -5.66
N TRP A 54 3.05 19.49 -5.96
CA TRP A 54 2.15 19.18 -7.07
C TRP A 54 0.72 19.63 -6.83
N ALA A 55 0.22 19.61 -5.60
CA ALA A 55 -1.13 20.07 -5.26
C ALA A 55 -1.29 21.59 -5.48
N GLU A 56 -0.19 22.34 -5.56
CA GLU A 56 -0.17 23.77 -5.89
C GLU A 56 0.10 24.04 -7.39
N ASP A 57 0.48 23.02 -8.16
CA ASP A 57 0.77 23.17 -9.59
C ASP A 57 -0.52 23.38 -10.40
N LYS A 58 -0.56 24.48 -11.17
CA LYS A 58 -1.75 24.88 -11.93
C LYS A 58 -2.20 23.83 -12.95
N ALA A 59 -1.28 23.08 -13.57
CA ALA A 59 -1.65 22.07 -14.54
C ALA A 59 -2.24 20.83 -13.84
N VAL A 60 -1.69 20.46 -12.68
CA VAL A 60 -2.23 19.37 -11.85
C VAL A 60 -3.61 19.73 -11.31
N LEU A 61 -3.80 20.97 -10.85
CA LEU A 61 -5.11 21.45 -10.37
C LEU A 61 -6.15 21.46 -11.50
N LYS A 62 -5.81 21.98 -12.68
CA LYS A 62 -6.72 21.96 -13.84
C LYS A 62 -7.09 20.53 -14.26
N LEU A 63 -6.12 19.62 -14.21
CA LEU A 63 -6.35 18.19 -14.47
C LEU A 63 -7.29 17.59 -13.42
N ALA A 64 -7.08 17.90 -12.14
CA ALA A 64 -7.90 17.44 -11.03
C ALA A 64 -9.35 17.95 -11.13
N GLU A 65 -9.54 19.24 -11.41
CA GLU A 65 -10.86 19.85 -11.61
C GLU A 65 -11.62 19.16 -12.75
N LYS A 66 -10.97 18.92 -13.90
CA LYS A 66 -11.60 18.21 -15.01
C LYS A 66 -12.01 16.79 -14.64
N LEU A 67 -11.17 16.06 -13.91
CA LEU A 67 -11.49 14.70 -13.45
C LEU A 67 -12.65 14.69 -12.45
N GLN A 68 -12.80 15.74 -11.63
CA GLN A 68 -13.93 15.88 -10.71
C GLN A 68 -15.24 16.14 -11.47
N GLU A 69 -15.22 17.02 -12.47
CA GLU A 69 -16.37 17.26 -13.35
C GLU A 69 -16.80 15.98 -14.06
N ASP A 70 -15.85 15.30 -14.73
CA ASP A 70 -16.16 14.09 -15.50
C ASP A 70 -16.65 12.94 -14.62
N ALA A 71 -16.16 12.84 -13.38
CA ALA A 71 -16.56 11.77 -12.47
C ALA A 71 -18.06 11.80 -12.11
N ALA A 72 -18.73 12.95 -12.27
CA ALA A 72 -20.18 13.06 -12.07
C ALA A 72 -20.99 12.52 -13.26
N ASP A 73 -20.42 12.55 -14.47
CA ASP A 73 -21.12 12.23 -15.73
C ASP A 73 -20.66 10.90 -16.36
N LEU A 74 -19.58 10.30 -15.87
CA LEU A 74 -19.03 9.04 -16.38
C LEU A 74 -19.80 7.81 -15.87
N ASP A 75 -20.10 6.88 -16.77
CA ASP A 75 -20.67 5.56 -16.43
C ASP A 75 -19.59 4.48 -16.13
N ASP A 76 -18.31 4.82 -16.29
CA ASP A 76 -17.21 3.89 -16.07
C ASP A 76 -16.65 3.99 -14.64
N ALA A 77 -17.19 3.13 -13.77
CA ALA A 77 -16.78 3.01 -12.39
C ALA A 77 -15.27 2.82 -12.18
N ASP A 78 -14.57 2.15 -13.10
CA ASP A 78 -13.13 1.88 -12.93
C ASP A 78 -12.31 3.16 -13.10
N ILE A 79 -12.67 4.00 -14.08
CA ILE A 79 -12.05 5.30 -14.32
C ILE A 79 -12.35 6.24 -13.15
N ILE A 80 -13.62 6.30 -12.72
CA ILE A 80 -14.02 7.17 -11.60
C ILE A 80 -13.23 6.81 -10.34
N LEU A 81 -13.12 5.53 -10.00
CA LEU A 81 -12.36 5.08 -8.83
C LEU A 81 -10.87 5.41 -8.94
N LEU A 82 -10.27 5.28 -10.13
CA LEU A 82 -8.87 5.65 -10.34
C LEU A 82 -8.66 7.16 -10.14
N SER A 83 -9.56 8.00 -10.68
CA SER A 83 -9.54 9.45 -10.49
C SER A 83 -9.65 9.82 -9.01
N MET A 84 -10.63 9.25 -8.29
CA MET A 84 -10.84 9.53 -6.87
C MET A 84 -9.66 9.07 -6.00
N GLU A 85 -9.05 7.92 -6.32
CA GLU A 85 -7.83 7.47 -5.67
C GLU A 85 -6.68 8.46 -5.88
N ALA A 86 -6.47 8.89 -7.12
CA ALA A 86 -5.41 9.83 -7.47
C ALA A 86 -5.59 11.18 -6.72
N LEU A 87 -6.79 11.76 -6.75
CA LEU A 87 -7.11 13.00 -6.04
C LEU A 87 -6.87 12.88 -4.53
N ARG A 88 -7.30 11.79 -3.92
CA ARG A 88 -7.13 11.56 -2.47
C ARG A 88 -5.67 11.36 -2.10
N ARG A 89 -4.92 10.58 -2.89
CA ARG A 89 -3.48 10.38 -2.67
C ARG A 89 -2.68 11.68 -2.81
N MET A 90 -3.12 12.58 -3.68
CA MET A 90 -2.53 13.91 -3.89
C MET A 90 -2.97 14.96 -2.85
N THR A 91 -3.81 14.59 -1.88
CA THR A 91 -4.37 15.52 -0.88
C THR A 91 -5.11 16.71 -1.51
N ILE A 92 -5.63 16.54 -2.73
CA ILE A 92 -6.42 17.57 -3.44
C ILE A 92 -7.87 17.54 -2.96
N GLN A 93 -8.35 16.36 -2.58
CA GLN A 93 -9.73 16.15 -2.15
C GLN A 93 -9.81 15.24 -0.93
N GLU A 94 -10.61 15.65 0.05
CA GLU A 94 -10.84 14.88 1.26
C GLU A 94 -11.90 13.80 1.06
N SER A 95 -11.92 12.83 1.97
CA SER A 95 -12.85 11.69 1.88
C SER A 95 -14.32 12.09 1.83
N GLN A 96 -14.71 13.14 2.55
CA GLN A 96 -16.09 13.62 2.63
C GLN A 96 -16.56 14.27 1.32
N ASP A 97 -15.68 15.01 0.64
CA ASP A 97 -16.00 15.65 -0.65
C ASP A 97 -16.23 14.62 -1.76
N GLN A 98 -15.71 13.40 -1.60
CA GLN A 98 -15.87 12.31 -2.57
C GLN A 98 -17.14 11.50 -2.35
N LYS A 99 -17.90 11.75 -1.27
CA LYS A 99 -18.99 10.86 -0.84
C LYS A 99 -20.04 10.61 -1.93
N SER A 100 -20.58 11.65 -2.54
CA SER A 100 -21.62 11.53 -3.57
C SER A 100 -21.15 10.72 -4.78
N ILE A 101 -19.90 10.94 -5.22
CA ILE A 101 -19.28 10.21 -6.33
C ILE A 101 -19.09 8.73 -5.95
N ILE A 102 -18.65 8.42 -4.73
CA ILE A 102 -18.51 7.04 -4.28
C ILE A 102 -19.87 6.33 -4.18
N GLU A 103 -20.92 7.01 -3.72
CA GLU A 103 -22.29 6.46 -3.70
C GLU A 103 -22.83 6.22 -5.13
N HIS A 104 -22.50 7.09 -6.08
CA HIS A 104 -22.78 6.88 -7.49
C HIS A 104 -22.06 5.64 -8.04
N VAL A 105 -20.76 5.48 -7.77
CA VAL A 105 -19.99 4.29 -8.17
C VAL A 105 -20.58 3.01 -7.58
N VAL A 106 -21.00 3.02 -6.32
CA VAL A 106 -21.69 1.86 -5.71
C VAL A 106 -22.95 1.52 -6.49
N SER A 107 -23.75 2.51 -6.88
CA SER A 107 -24.97 2.30 -7.66
C SER A 107 -24.66 1.65 -9.03
N LEU A 108 -23.61 2.12 -9.72
CA LEU A 108 -23.13 1.51 -10.97
C LEU A 108 -22.68 0.05 -10.75
N MET A 109 -21.94 -0.23 -9.68
CA MET A 109 -21.47 -1.59 -9.38
C MET A 109 -22.61 -2.52 -9.01
N VAL A 110 -23.61 -2.05 -8.26
CA VAL A 110 -24.82 -2.81 -7.92
C VAL A 110 -25.61 -3.14 -9.19
N ALA A 111 -25.81 -2.16 -10.08
CA ALA A 111 -26.49 -2.38 -11.37
C ALA A 111 -25.77 -3.45 -12.21
N ARG A 112 -24.44 -3.54 -12.11
CA ARG A 112 -23.61 -4.56 -12.78
C ARG A 112 -23.43 -5.84 -11.96
N SER A 113 -24.22 -6.03 -10.89
CA SER A 113 -24.16 -7.20 -10.00
C SER A 113 -22.75 -7.47 -9.44
N TRP A 114 -22.00 -6.40 -9.13
CA TRP A 114 -20.63 -6.46 -8.59
C TRP A 114 -19.62 -7.20 -9.46
N ARG A 115 -19.86 -7.31 -10.78
CA ARG A 115 -18.96 -7.97 -11.74
C ARG A 115 -17.75 -7.09 -12.11
N SER A 116 -17.21 -6.35 -11.15
CA SER A 116 -16.07 -5.46 -11.34
C SER A 116 -14.73 -6.19 -11.14
N PRO A 117 -13.62 -5.70 -11.73
CA PRO A 117 -12.28 -6.20 -11.45
C PRO A 117 -11.92 -6.11 -9.96
N ALA A 118 -11.08 -7.04 -9.47
CA ALA A 118 -10.69 -7.09 -8.06
C ALA A 118 -9.99 -5.79 -7.60
N LYS A 119 -9.14 -5.22 -8.44
CA LYS A 119 -8.47 -3.93 -8.23
C LYS A 119 -9.44 -2.75 -8.04
N SER A 120 -10.58 -2.78 -8.72
CA SER A 120 -11.61 -1.73 -8.58
C SER A 120 -12.36 -1.89 -7.27
N LEU A 121 -12.64 -3.13 -6.88
CA LEU A 121 -13.21 -3.43 -5.56
C LEU A 121 -12.26 -3.03 -4.42
N ALA A 122 -10.95 -3.23 -4.59
CA ALA A 122 -9.94 -2.80 -3.61
C ALA A 122 -9.89 -1.27 -3.48
N ARG A 123 -9.93 -0.54 -4.60
CA ARG A 123 -10.05 0.93 -4.61
C ARG A 123 -11.32 1.41 -3.92
N LEU A 124 -12.48 0.85 -4.27
CA LEU A 124 -13.75 1.19 -3.64
C LEU A 124 -13.70 0.90 -2.13
N PHE A 125 -13.09 -0.21 -1.72
CA PHE A 125 -12.97 -0.57 -0.31
C PHE A 125 -12.15 0.45 0.47
N TRP A 126 -11.03 0.92 -0.09
CA TRP A 126 -10.22 1.96 0.50
C TRP A 126 -10.89 3.34 0.48
N LEU A 127 -11.47 3.73 -0.66
CA LEU A 127 -12.16 5.02 -0.81
C LEU A 127 -13.39 5.13 0.11
N GLY A 128 -14.14 4.04 0.26
CA GLY A 128 -15.35 3.97 1.07
C GLY A 128 -15.10 3.71 2.56
N ALA A 129 -13.92 3.24 2.98
CA ALA A 129 -13.66 2.92 4.39
C ALA A 129 -13.89 4.09 5.37
N PRO A 130 -13.47 5.34 5.08
CA PRO A 130 -13.79 6.50 5.92
C PRO A 130 -15.29 6.84 5.97
N LEU A 131 -16.05 6.45 4.95
CA LEU A 131 -17.46 6.76 4.74
C LEU A 131 -18.40 5.60 5.11
N LYS A 132 -17.85 4.48 5.60
CA LYS A 132 -18.56 3.20 5.81
C LYS A 132 -19.75 3.24 6.77
N SER A 133 -19.89 4.32 7.56
CA SER A 133 -21.00 4.49 8.50
C SER A 133 -22.14 5.34 7.93
N GLU A 134 -22.00 5.81 6.69
CA GLU A 134 -22.88 6.79 6.07
C GLU A 134 -23.61 6.23 4.86
N GLY A 135 -24.81 6.76 4.60
CA GLY A 135 -25.55 6.56 3.35
C GLY A 135 -25.73 5.10 2.93
N SER A 136 -25.70 4.88 1.61
CA SER A 136 -25.82 3.55 1.00
C SER A 136 -24.59 2.66 1.23
N LEU A 137 -23.42 3.26 1.47
CA LEU A 137 -22.18 2.54 1.78
C LEU A 137 -22.30 1.72 3.07
N LYS A 138 -23.03 2.23 4.06
CA LYS A 138 -23.24 1.54 5.34
C LYS A 138 -23.75 0.12 5.16
N GLU A 139 -24.71 -0.09 4.27
CA GLU A 139 -25.31 -1.42 4.06
C GLU A 139 -24.28 -2.38 3.46
N HIS A 140 -23.47 -1.96 2.51
CA HIS A 140 -22.48 -2.81 1.84
C HIS A 140 -21.28 -3.16 2.73
N PHE A 141 -20.88 -2.27 3.64
CA PHE A 141 -19.87 -2.56 4.65
C PHE A 141 -20.43 -3.37 5.82
N ALA A 142 -21.63 -3.06 6.32
CA ALA A 142 -22.26 -3.77 7.44
C ALA A 142 -22.68 -5.20 7.07
N SER A 143 -23.24 -5.40 5.87
CA SER A 143 -23.58 -6.73 5.33
C SER A 143 -22.35 -7.56 4.96
N LYS A 144 -21.15 -6.97 5.01
CA LYS A 144 -19.89 -7.56 4.55
C LYS A 144 -19.93 -8.01 3.09
N ALA A 145 -20.79 -7.44 2.25
CA ALA A 145 -20.86 -7.77 0.83
C ALA A 145 -19.52 -7.48 0.13
N LEU A 146 -19.00 -6.26 0.28
CA LEU A 146 -17.73 -5.85 -0.33
C LEU A 146 -16.52 -6.63 0.24
N PRO A 147 -16.34 -6.78 1.57
CA PRO A 147 -15.33 -7.68 2.13
C PRO A 147 -15.42 -9.12 1.61
N SER A 148 -16.63 -9.68 1.47
CA SER A 148 -16.82 -11.05 1.00
C SER A 148 -16.42 -11.22 -0.47
N LEU A 149 -16.74 -10.24 -1.32
CA LEU A 149 -16.29 -10.21 -2.71
C LEU A 149 -14.76 -10.16 -2.80
N LEU A 150 -14.11 -9.29 -2.04
CA LEU A 150 -12.65 -9.22 -1.98
C LEU A 150 -12.02 -10.53 -1.50
N ARG A 151 -12.61 -11.20 -0.51
CA ARG A 151 -12.16 -12.53 -0.07
C ARG A 151 -12.27 -13.59 -1.16
N SER A 152 -13.29 -13.52 -2.02
CA SER A 152 -13.50 -14.46 -3.12
C SER A 152 -12.53 -14.22 -4.30
N LYS A 153 -12.22 -12.95 -4.58
CA LYS A 153 -11.32 -12.51 -5.65
C LYS A 153 -9.88 -12.32 -5.17
N GLN A 154 -9.56 -12.86 -4.00
CA GLN A 154 -8.32 -12.52 -3.30
C GLN A 154 -7.07 -12.90 -4.08
N MET A 155 -7.13 -13.84 -5.04
CA MET A 155 -6.01 -14.28 -5.88
C MET A 155 -5.71 -13.31 -7.04
N ASP A 156 -6.69 -12.48 -7.42
CA ASP A 156 -6.57 -11.53 -8.53
C ASP A 156 -5.94 -10.20 -8.10
N LEU A 157 -5.71 -10.01 -6.80
CA LEU A 157 -5.16 -8.79 -6.20
C LEU A 157 -3.64 -8.82 -6.24
N ASP A 158 -3.03 -7.69 -6.62
CA ASP A 158 -1.59 -7.48 -6.59
C ASP A 158 -1.14 -6.68 -5.35
N GLY A 159 0.16 -6.42 -5.20
CA GLY A 159 0.71 -5.71 -4.05
C GLY A 159 0.02 -4.37 -3.76
N PRO A 160 -0.04 -3.44 -4.72
CA PRO A 160 -0.79 -2.19 -4.57
C PRO A 160 -2.24 -2.37 -4.10
N ASP A 161 -2.96 -3.35 -4.64
CA ASP A 161 -4.32 -3.64 -4.22
C ASP A 161 -4.38 -4.11 -2.75
N LEU A 162 -3.44 -4.96 -2.32
CA LEU A 162 -3.34 -5.40 -0.93
C LEU A 162 -3.01 -4.24 0.02
N ALA A 163 -2.17 -3.28 -0.41
CA ALA A 163 -1.85 -2.09 0.37
C ALA A 163 -3.09 -1.22 0.61
N LEU A 164 -3.94 -1.04 -0.41
CA LEU A 164 -5.22 -0.35 -0.28
C LEU A 164 -6.14 -1.03 0.74
N ILE A 165 -6.23 -2.36 0.68
CA ILE A 165 -7.06 -3.13 1.62
C ILE A 165 -6.53 -3.00 3.05
N LEU A 166 -5.22 -3.10 3.27
CA LEU A 166 -4.63 -2.93 4.59
C LEU A 166 -4.85 -1.51 5.14
N ALA A 167 -4.69 -0.49 4.30
CA ALA A 167 -4.96 0.91 4.67
C ALA A 167 -6.43 1.14 5.04
N ALA A 168 -7.37 0.51 4.34
CA ALA A 168 -8.80 0.57 4.66
C ALA A 168 -9.15 -0.04 6.02
N MET A 169 -8.32 -0.97 6.51
CA MET A 169 -8.51 -1.69 7.77
C MET A 169 -7.74 -1.07 8.94
N LYS A 170 -6.87 -0.08 8.67
CA LYS A 170 -5.98 0.57 9.64
C LYS A 170 -6.76 1.30 10.76
N GLY A 171 -6.26 1.18 11.99
CA GLY A 171 -6.74 1.92 13.16
C GLY A 171 -8.14 1.53 13.66
N GLU A 172 -8.61 2.19 14.71
CA GLU A 172 -9.92 1.91 15.34
C GLU A 172 -11.09 2.18 14.39
N LYS A 173 -10.98 3.25 13.59
CA LYS A 173 -11.97 3.63 12.57
C LYS A 173 -11.84 2.82 11.27
N GLY A 174 -10.93 1.85 11.17
CA GLY A 174 -10.79 0.97 10.00
C GLY A 174 -11.86 -0.11 9.89
N VAL A 175 -12.03 -0.70 8.71
CA VAL A 175 -12.98 -1.79 8.47
C VAL A 175 -12.51 -3.06 9.17
N LYS A 176 -13.38 -3.69 9.97
CA LYS A 176 -13.04 -4.89 10.76
C LYS A 176 -13.51 -6.16 10.06
N ASP A 177 -12.59 -6.84 9.39
CA ASP A 177 -12.82 -8.16 8.79
C ASP A 177 -11.58 -9.06 8.94
N THR A 178 -11.54 -9.86 10.00
CA THR A 178 -10.38 -10.72 10.31
C THR A 178 -10.12 -11.77 9.23
N ALA A 179 -11.16 -12.27 8.56
CA ALA A 179 -11.01 -13.27 7.51
C ALA A 179 -10.35 -12.70 6.25
N LEU A 180 -10.71 -11.46 5.87
CA LEU A 180 -10.05 -10.74 4.79
C LEU A 180 -8.61 -10.40 5.18
N GLN A 181 -8.40 -9.91 6.41
CA GLN A 181 -7.05 -9.63 6.93
C GLN A 181 -6.14 -10.86 6.83
N SER A 182 -6.59 -12.03 7.31
CA SER A 182 -5.79 -13.26 7.26
C SER A 182 -5.45 -13.68 5.83
N LYS A 183 -6.38 -13.51 4.88
CA LYS A 183 -6.12 -13.79 3.45
C LYS A 183 -5.09 -12.84 2.87
N VAL A 184 -5.22 -11.54 3.13
CA VAL A 184 -4.27 -10.52 2.67
C VAL A 184 -2.87 -10.79 3.24
N VAL A 185 -2.75 -11.04 4.54
CA VAL A 185 -1.47 -11.36 5.20
C VAL A 185 -0.84 -12.64 4.62
N LEU A 186 -1.66 -13.64 4.26
CA LEU A 186 -1.17 -14.84 3.60
C LEU A 186 -0.59 -14.53 2.21
N ARG A 187 -1.28 -13.72 1.39
CA ARG A 187 -0.81 -13.31 0.06
C ARG A 187 0.52 -12.56 0.11
N LEU A 188 0.79 -11.80 1.19
CA LEU A 188 2.07 -11.07 1.35
C LEU A 188 3.32 -11.97 1.36
N LYS A 189 3.15 -13.29 1.57
CA LYS A 189 4.25 -14.27 1.51
C LYS A 189 4.63 -14.65 0.07
N GLU A 190 3.78 -14.34 -0.91
CA GLU A 190 3.97 -14.78 -2.27
C GLU A 190 5.13 -14.06 -2.95
N LYS A 191 5.88 -14.82 -3.75
CA LYS A 191 7.03 -14.29 -4.48
C LYS A 191 6.58 -13.24 -5.50
N GLY A 192 7.08 -12.03 -5.32
CA GLY A 192 6.83 -10.93 -6.27
C GLY A 192 5.54 -10.15 -5.98
N ILE A 193 4.80 -10.46 -4.91
CA ILE A 193 3.59 -9.71 -4.54
C ILE A 193 3.89 -8.22 -4.29
N HIS A 194 5.08 -7.89 -3.79
CA HIS A 194 5.51 -6.52 -3.54
C HIS A 194 5.98 -5.77 -4.79
N ARG A 195 5.95 -6.38 -5.98
CA ARG A 195 6.26 -5.69 -7.23
C ARG A 195 5.22 -4.61 -7.48
N GLY A 196 5.68 -3.46 -7.97
CA GLY A 196 4.79 -2.34 -8.30
C GLY A 196 4.39 -1.47 -7.11
N LEU A 197 4.74 -1.82 -5.87
CA LEU A 197 4.62 -0.91 -4.73
C LEU A 197 5.59 0.28 -4.88
N SER A 198 5.15 1.47 -4.50
CA SER A 198 6.04 2.62 -4.28
C SER A 198 6.79 2.48 -2.94
N ALA A 199 7.85 3.28 -2.76
CA ALA A 199 8.55 3.34 -1.47
C ALA A 199 7.61 3.78 -0.34
N THR A 200 6.70 4.72 -0.62
CA THR A 200 5.65 5.15 0.30
C THR A 200 4.66 4.03 0.61
N ASP A 201 4.18 3.27 -0.39
CA ASP A 201 3.25 2.15 -0.13
C ASP A 201 3.90 1.09 0.78
N ILE A 202 5.21 0.85 0.68
CA ILE A 202 5.94 -0.08 1.55
C ILE A 202 5.91 0.40 3.02
N VAL A 203 6.14 1.69 3.24
CA VAL A 203 6.14 2.30 4.58
C VAL A 203 4.73 2.26 5.17
N GLU A 204 3.74 2.73 4.40
CA GLU A 204 2.33 2.75 4.82
C GLU A 204 1.83 1.33 5.10
N MET A 205 2.19 0.35 4.27
CA MET A 205 1.81 -1.04 4.50
C MET A 205 2.46 -1.60 5.77
N ALA A 206 3.71 -1.26 6.08
CA ALA A 206 4.36 -1.67 7.32
C ALA A 206 3.62 -1.12 8.57
N GLU A 207 3.17 0.13 8.53
CA GLU A 207 2.36 0.73 9.60
C GLU A 207 0.98 0.11 9.71
N CYS A 208 0.34 -0.19 8.58
CA CYS A 208 -0.95 -0.89 8.60
C CYS A 208 -0.80 -2.25 9.28
N LEU A 209 0.27 -3.00 8.96
CA LEU A 209 0.53 -4.30 9.56
C LEU A 209 0.86 -4.18 11.06
N GLN A 210 1.57 -3.12 11.47
CA GLN A 210 1.81 -2.80 12.88
C GLN A 210 0.48 -2.54 13.61
N ASP A 211 -0.36 -1.65 13.08
CA ASP A 211 -1.65 -1.29 13.69
C ASP A 211 -2.61 -2.47 13.76
N LEU A 212 -2.52 -3.37 12.77
CA LEU A 212 -3.28 -4.62 12.72
C LEU A 212 -2.70 -5.73 13.60
N GLY A 213 -1.58 -5.48 14.30
CA GLY A 213 -0.95 -6.42 15.22
C GLY A 213 -0.32 -7.63 14.54
N VAL A 214 0.05 -7.53 13.27
CA VAL A 214 0.64 -8.63 12.52
C VAL A 214 2.10 -8.86 12.98
N GLN A 215 2.41 -10.08 13.40
CA GLN A 215 3.77 -10.48 13.83
C GLN A 215 4.34 -11.62 12.97
N ASP A 216 3.66 -11.95 11.87
CA ASP A 216 4.06 -13.04 10.97
C ASP A 216 5.35 -12.68 10.23
N GLN A 217 6.48 -13.26 10.68
CA GLN A 217 7.79 -13.01 10.10
C GLN A 217 7.85 -13.36 8.60
N ALA A 218 7.12 -14.39 8.17
CA ALA A 218 7.14 -14.81 6.77
C ALA A 218 6.45 -13.80 5.85
N ALA A 219 5.47 -13.05 6.37
CA ALA A 219 4.83 -11.95 5.65
C ALA A 219 5.62 -10.63 5.77
N LEU A 220 6.23 -10.36 6.93
CA LEU A 220 6.95 -9.11 7.20
C LEU A 220 8.34 -9.06 6.54
N ARG A 221 9.03 -10.21 6.44
CA ARG A 221 10.41 -10.25 5.93
C ARG A 221 10.51 -9.82 4.46
N PRO A 222 9.69 -10.34 3.52
CA PRO A 222 9.73 -9.92 2.12
C PRO A 222 9.46 -8.41 1.95
N LEU A 223 8.53 -7.86 2.73
CA LEU A 223 8.24 -6.42 2.74
C LEU A 223 9.45 -5.60 3.19
N GLY A 224 10.09 -5.97 4.30
CA GLY A 224 11.27 -5.26 4.80
C GLY A 224 12.46 -5.36 3.84
N GLN A 225 12.63 -6.50 3.16
CA GLN A 225 13.65 -6.66 2.12
C GLN A 225 13.39 -5.77 0.89
N GLU A 226 12.12 -5.58 0.51
CA GLU A 226 11.78 -4.63 -0.55
C GLU A 226 12.04 -3.19 -0.10
N GLY A 227 11.75 -2.85 1.15
CA GLY A 227 12.14 -1.57 1.75
C GLY A 227 13.66 -1.32 1.72
N LEU A 228 14.49 -2.35 1.92
CA LEU A 228 15.94 -2.23 1.78
C LEU A 228 16.35 -1.90 0.35
N ARG A 229 15.78 -2.59 -0.65
CA ARG A 229 16.09 -2.36 -2.07
C ARG A 229 15.81 -0.93 -2.48
N ARG A 230 14.76 -0.34 -1.92
CA ARG A 230 14.28 1.02 -2.21
C ARG A 230 14.69 2.04 -1.17
N ARG A 231 15.67 1.72 -0.30
CA ARG A 231 16.10 2.63 0.77
C ARG A 231 16.54 4.01 0.27
N GLY A 232 17.10 4.08 -0.94
CA GLY A 232 17.47 5.36 -1.56
C GLY A 232 16.30 6.22 -2.04
N GLU A 233 15.10 5.65 -2.13
CA GLU A 233 13.85 6.35 -2.51
C GLU A 233 13.13 6.93 -1.28
N LEU A 234 13.42 6.41 -0.08
CA LEU A 234 12.76 6.83 1.17
C LEU A 234 13.27 8.19 1.64
N THR A 235 12.35 9.05 2.04
CA THR A 235 12.68 10.27 2.80
C THR A 235 13.21 9.93 4.20
N PRO A 236 13.87 10.88 4.90
CA PRO A 236 14.30 10.67 6.29
C PRO A 236 13.13 10.33 7.22
N ASP A 237 11.97 10.95 7.02
CA ASP A 237 10.74 10.68 7.78
C ASP A 237 10.20 9.27 7.52
N GLU A 238 10.04 8.90 6.24
CA GLU A 238 9.60 7.54 5.87
C GLU A 238 10.55 6.47 6.37
N SER A 239 11.87 6.74 6.32
CA SER A 239 12.90 5.86 6.89
C SER A 239 12.70 5.69 8.39
N HIS A 240 12.44 6.77 9.13
CA HIS A 240 12.16 6.68 10.56
C HIS A 240 10.89 5.88 10.85
N ARG A 241 9.81 6.17 10.12
CA ARG A 241 8.50 5.51 10.28
C ARG A 241 8.57 4.00 10.02
N ILE A 242 9.21 3.56 8.93
CA ILE A 242 9.35 2.12 8.65
C ILE A 242 10.21 1.41 9.73
N HIS A 243 11.27 2.06 10.23
CA HIS A 243 12.05 1.54 11.34
C HIS A 243 11.20 1.35 12.60
N THR A 244 10.40 2.35 12.96
CA THR A 244 9.49 2.32 14.11
C THR A 244 8.45 1.21 13.98
N ALA A 245 7.83 1.04 12.81
CA ALA A 245 6.84 0.01 12.58
C ALA A 245 7.41 -1.40 12.76
N PHE A 246 8.56 -1.68 12.13
CA PHE A 246 9.22 -2.98 12.26
C PHE A 246 9.75 -3.25 13.67
N GLN A 247 10.21 -2.22 14.39
CA GLN A 247 10.58 -2.33 15.80
C GLN A 247 9.37 -2.72 16.66
N ALA A 248 8.22 -2.06 16.47
CA ALA A 248 6.99 -2.34 17.21
C ALA A 248 6.44 -3.76 16.94
N MET A 249 6.61 -4.27 15.72
CA MET A 249 6.28 -5.65 15.34
C MET A 249 7.32 -6.68 15.81
N LYS A 250 8.31 -6.29 16.62
CA LYS A 250 9.40 -7.14 17.14
C LYS A 250 10.23 -7.78 16.02
N GLN A 251 10.37 -7.10 14.89
CA GLN A 251 11.11 -7.53 13.70
C GLN A 251 12.02 -6.39 13.22
N PRO A 252 13.00 -5.94 14.02
CA PRO A 252 13.80 -4.77 13.64
C PRO A 252 14.45 -4.94 12.27
N LEU A 253 14.38 -3.89 11.43
CA LEU A 253 14.85 -3.93 10.04
C LEU A 253 16.27 -4.50 9.87
N PRO A 254 17.27 -4.20 10.71
CA PRO A 254 18.59 -4.82 10.61
C PRO A 254 18.60 -6.35 10.67
N GLN A 255 17.61 -7.01 11.28
CA GLN A 255 17.47 -8.47 11.30
C GLN A 255 16.72 -9.00 10.07
N VAL A 256 15.75 -8.22 9.57
CA VAL A 256 14.96 -8.53 8.37
C VAL A 256 15.80 -8.39 7.09
N TRP A 257 16.68 -7.39 7.06
CA TRP A 257 17.59 -7.05 5.96
C TRP A 257 18.75 -8.00 5.79
N ASP A 258 19.14 -8.67 6.87
CA ASP A 258 20.13 -9.74 6.82
C ASP A 258 19.63 -10.88 5.91
N LYS A 259 20.53 -11.57 5.22
CA LYS A 259 20.16 -12.82 4.54
C LYS A 259 19.93 -13.89 5.63
N PRO A 260 18.96 -14.81 5.44
CA PRO A 260 18.88 -16.01 6.28
C PRO A 260 20.25 -16.70 6.30
N GLY A 261 20.83 -16.90 7.49
CA GLY A 261 22.16 -17.49 7.66
C GLY A 261 23.35 -16.54 7.50
N SER A 262 23.16 -15.22 7.36
CA SER A 262 24.30 -14.30 7.34
C SER A 262 24.95 -14.18 8.72
N THR A 263 26.24 -14.44 8.77
CA THR A 263 27.10 -14.21 9.94
C THR A 263 27.28 -12.72 10.17
N LYS A 264 26.85 -12.23 11.34
CA LYS A 264 27.24 -10.89 11.80
C LYS A 264 28.53 -11.02 12.60
N THR A 265 29.59 -10.43 12.07
CA THR A 265 30.87 -10.28 12.78
C THR A 265 30.88 -8.90 13.42
N LYS A 266 30.73 -8.84 14.74
CA LYS A 266 30.84 -7.59 15.50
C LYS A 266 32.24 -7.51 16.10
N GLN A 267 32.98 -6.45 15.79
CA GLN A 267 34.27 -6.19 16.41
C GLN A 267 34.01 -5.54 17.78
N THR A 268 34.46 -6.19 18.84
CA THR A 268 34.40 -5.68 20.21
C THR A 268 35.82 -5.41 20.70
N GLU A 269 35.98 -4.65 21.79
CA GLU A 269 37.30 -4.39 22.41
C GLU A 269 38.04 -5.68 22.78
N ASN A 270 37.32 -6.80 22.96
CA ASN A 270 37.87 -8.13 23.27
C ASN A 270 37.94 -9.08 22.04
N GLY A 271 37.77 -8.57 20.81
CA GLY A 271 37.94 -9.35 19.58
C GLY A 271 36.71 -9.44 18.67
N LYS A 272 36.81 -10.23 17.60
CA LYS A 272 35.72 -10.46 16.63
C LYS A 272 34.74 -11.50 17.19
N VAL A 273 33.51 -11.08 17.49
CA VAL A 273 32.42 -11.99 17.86
C VAL A 273 31.58 -12.27 16.62
N THR A 274 31.55 -13.53 16.19
CA THR A 274 30.69 -13.99 15.08
C THR A 274 29.41 -14.58 15.64
N THR A 275 28.27 -13.97 15.34
CA THR A 275 26.96 -14.52 15.69
C THR A 275 26.32 -15.12 14.44
N GLN A 276 26.00 -16.42 14.49
CA GLN A 276 25.22 -17.11 13.46
C GLN A 276 23.75 -17.19 13.90
N ALA A 277 22.86 -16.65 13.07
CA ALA A 277 21.43 -16.91 13.19
C ALA A 277 21.12 -18.20 12.41
N PHE A 278 20.90 -19.30 13.14
CA PHE A 278 20.46 -20.56 12.54
C PHE A 278 18.98 -20.44 12.14
N ALA A 279 18.68 -20.73 10.86
CA ALA A 279 17.31 -20.90 10.42
C ALA A 279 16.78 -22.24 10.96
N LEU A 280 15.60 -22.23 11.59
CA LEU A 280 14.89 -23.47 11.91
C LEU A 280 14.47 -24.13 10.59
N GLN A 281 15.05 -25.30 10.29
CA GLN A 281 14.58 -26.15 9.20
C GLN A 281 13.26 -26.83 9.63
N GLU A 282 12.25 -26.82 8.76
CA GLU A 282 11.07 -27.68 8.90
C GLU A 282 11.54 -29.14 8.99
N GLY A 283 11.27 -29.79 10.13
CA GLY A 283 11.69 -31.16 10.43
C GLY A 283 12.50 -31.34 11.73
N HIS A 284 12.97 -30.25 12.35
CA HIS A 284 13.66 -30.30 13.65
C HIS A 284 12.73 -30.02 14.84
N GLU A 285 11.52 -30.60 14.84
CA GLU A 285 10.76 -30.73 16.09
C GLU A 285 11.49 -31.71 16.99
N LYS A 286 12.17 -31.18 18.02
CA LYS A 286 12.76 -32.00 19.08
C LYS A 286 11.64 -32.81 19.72
N LYS A 287 11.59 -34.11 19.40
CA LYS A 287 10.84 -35.11 20.17
C LYS A 287 11.24 -34.95 21.63
N ARG A 288 10.33 -34.38 22.43
CA ARG A 288 10.40 -34.51 23.88
C ARG A 288 10.09 -35.96 24.20
N HIS A 289 11.12 -36.75 24.47
CA HIS A 289 11.00 -37.93 25.29
C HIS A 289 11.83 -37.67 26.54
N GLY A 290 11.12 -37.52 27.66
CA GLY A 290 11.74 -37.64 28.96
C GLY A 290 12.09 -39.10 29.21
N ASN A 291 13.23 -39.37 29.84
CA ASN A 291 13.24 -39.88 31.20
C ASN A 291 14.66 -39.80 31.79
N ASN A 292 14.68 -39.76 33.12
CA ASN A 292 15.80 -39.76 34.06
C ASN A 292 17.07 -40.52 33.64
N ASP A 293 18.26 -39.96 33.92
CA ASP A 293 19.14 -40.46 34.99
C ASP A 293 20.55 -39.82 34.98
N ALA A 294 21.10 -39.70 36.20
CA ALA A 294 22.50 -39.74 36.61
C ALA A 294 23.49 -38.58 36.29
N TRP A 295 23.78 -37.83 37.36
CA TRP A 295 25.10 -37.37 37.84
C TRP A 295 26.37 -37.70 37.02
N GLN A 296 27.23 -36.70 36.77
CA GLN A 296 28.50 -36.51 37.50
C GLN A 296 29.34 -35.36 36.91
N CYS A 297 29.90 -34.56 37.82
CA CYS A 297 30.98 -33.60 37.58
C CYS A 297 32.21 -34.28 37.02
N PHE A 298 32.96 -33.62 36.12
CA PHE A 298 34.42 -33.63 36.20
C PHE A 298 35.00 -32.31 35.69
N VAL A 299 35.87 -31.76 36.55
CA VAL A 299 36.85 -30.71 36.30
C VAL A 299 38.05 -31.35 35.60
N ILE A 300 38.54 -30.74 34.52
CA ILE A 300 39.96 -30.46 34.26
C ILE A 300 40.03 -29.09 33.58
#